data_AF-A0AAP5H6B5-F1
#
_entry.id   AF-A0AAP5H6B5-F1
#
_cell.length_a   1.000
_cell.length_b   1.000
_cell.length_c   1.000
_cell.angle_alpha   90.00
_cell.angle_beta   90.00
_cell.angle_gamma   90.00
#
_symmetry.space_group_name_H-M   'P 1'
#
loop_
_entity.id
_entity.type
_entity.pdbx_description
1 polymer ?
#
loop_
_entity_poly.entity_id
_entity_poly.type
_entity_poly.pdbx_seq_one_letter_code
_entity_poly.pdbx_strand_id
1 'polypeptide(L)'
;MSLVSFTLKRSKRHWAIVVALMLICCLVMPQWASAHAYIVKASPAENELLVTAPELLSLEFNESLQTAFFDIKITAPDGTRADDGNVRIDAKRPHIMETGLQSGLANDTYAVNWKAVSADGHPIQGAYVFHIGEPSGAPAGLADLTSGAGEGNGPIKWILSLTDWIQYLGLSVILGTLAFLLFRIMPTSMATEPLDVPGSHKLLWISYGAASLAAMLSLPLSTLYESGVSLSELSWALIGSALKLTSFGLIWIVQMLIIMLLAVTILSGYDRDRSMRTRIWSSYGSLLLVLGWLFTHAMTGHPAAAEQRALAITMDYVHLIGAAFWIGALTAMAICLPPLTDQLPRKLRGDIYWTAIRRFTAWGVGAVALLVATGIYSSLMILPAPILTSLFTTGYGLVLIAKVVLLIVMLAFAWRHARLARSGSGDRLAGSLKAELAAGAIVLAMAAVLTHLSPGQPAPVGPFNEVQTTDDGTTISLQVSPNVTGENVFEVGVKRADGSIVNDLEQVTLSLTHLDMDMGIYEITIPKNDTGVYKAEDYISMPGRWNIKVHLLTRSLDALDAEFEIDTASP
;
A
#
# COMPACT_ATOMS: atom_id res chain seq x y z
N MET A 1 14.32 -6.08 51.27
CA MET A 1 14.83 -6.15 49.87
C MET A 1 14.91 -4.74 49.33
N SER A 2 16.12 -4.22 49.10
CA SER A 2 16.34 -2.88 48.55
C SER A 2 15.87 -2.83 47.09
N LEU A 3 14.79 -2.11 46.83
CA LEU A 3 14.33 -1.82 45.48
C LEU A 3 15.26 -0.76 44.87
N VAL A 4 16.18 -1.23 44.03
CA VAL A 4 16.96 -0.39 43.13
C VAL A 4 15.94 0.34 42.24
N SER A 5 15.74 1.64 42.50
CA SER A 5 15.01 2.49 41.58
C SER A 5 15.83 2.55 40.29
N PHE A 6 15.36 1.91 39.21
CA PHE A 6 15.81 2.22 37.86
C PHE A 6 15.26 3.61 37.49
N THR A 7 15.79 4.64 38.15
CA THR A 7 15.73 6.00 37.62
C THR A 7 16.78 6.04 36.53
N LEU A 8 16.34 5.92 35.26
CA LEU A 8 17.17 6.21 34.10
C LEU A 8 17.74 7.63 34.29
N LYS A 9 18.96 7.74 34.81
CA LYS A 9 19.71 9.00 34.80
C LYS A 9 19.82 9.41 33.34
N ARG A 10 19.17 10.53 32.98
CA ARG A 10 19.28 11.19 31.66
C ARG A 10 20.75 11.59 31.43
N SER A 11 21.57 10.65 30.99
CA SER A 11 22.93 10.92 30.54
C SER A 11 22.88 11.28 29.04
N LYS A 12 23.72 12.24 28.62
CA LYS A 12 23.87 12.66 27.21
C LYS A 12 24.22 11.48 26.26
N ARG A 13 24.68 10.35 26.81
CA ARG A 13 25.02 9.13 26.07
C ARG A 13 23.80 8.44 25.44
N HIS A 14 22.61 8.51 26.06
CA HIS A 14 21.41 7.90 25.48
C HIS A 14 20.93 8.65 24.22
N TRP A 15 21.08 9.98 24.19
CA TRP A 15 20.78 10.78 23.01
C TRP A 15 21.75 10.50 21.87
N ALA A 16 23.03 10.31 22.16
CA ALA A 16 24.02 9.91 21.16
C ALA A 16 23.69 8.54 20.55
N ILE A 17 23.20 7.58 21.35
CA ILE A 17 22.79 6.25 20.86
C ILE A 17 21.53 6.35 19.98
N VAL A 18 20.52 7.12 20.38
CA VAL A 18 19.31 7.34 19.57
C VAL A 18 19.65 8.03 18.25
N VAL A 19 20.50 9.06 18.27
CA VAL A 19 20.96 9.75 17.06
C VAL A 19 21.82 8.83 16.19
N ALA A 20 22.69 8.01 16.78
CA ALA A 20 23.48 7.04 16.03
C ALA A 20 22.60 5.96 15.38
N LEU A 21 21.59 5.42 16.08
CA LEU A 21 20.64 4.47 15.51
C LEU A 21 19.80 5.10 14.39
N MET A 22 19.39 6.36 14.55
CA MET A 22 18.68 7.12 13.51
C MET A 22 19.56 7.31 12.26
N LEU A 23 20.83 7.70 12.44
CA LEU A 23 21.79 7.86 11.35
C LEU A 23 22.11 6.52 10.66
N ILE A 24 22.25 5.43 11.42
CA ILE A 24 22.48 4.10 10.85
C ILE A 24 21.26 3.66 10.03
N CYS A 25 20.03 3.88 10.50
CA CYS A 25 18.82 3.59 9.73
C CYS A 25 18.72 4.45 8.45
N CYS A 26 19.20 5.70 8.48
CA CYS A 26 19.26 6.56 7.29
C CYS A 26 20.39 6.21 6.30
N LEU A 27 21.44 5.50 6.74
CA LEU A 27 22.57 5.10 5.90
C LEU A 27 22.31 3.79 5.14
N VAL A 28 21.35 2.98 5.60
CA VAL A 28 20.85 1.81 4.85
C VAL A 28 19.76 2.29 3.89
N MET A 29 20.19 2.93 2.80
CA MET A 29 19.29 3.32 1.72
C MET A 29 18.81 2.07 0.99
N PRO A 30 17.49 1.81 0.88
CA PRO A 30 17.00 0.73 0.03
C PRO A 30 17.38 1.00 -1.42
N GLN A 31 17.71 -0.06 -2.17
CA GLN A 31 17.76 0.05 -3.64
C GLN A 31 16.33 0.30 -4.12
N TRP A 32 16.18 1.20 -5.11
CA TRP A 32 14.87 1.60 -5.61
C TRP A 32 14.16 0.39 -6.20
N ALA A 33 13.05 -0.01 -5.60
CA ALA A 33 12.19 -1.07 -6.09
C ALA A 33 10.83 -0.45 -6.45
N SER A 34 10.34 -0.73 -7.65
CA SER A 34 8.97 -0.38 -8.02
C SER A 34 8.01 -1.31 -7.26
N ALA A 35 7.09 -0.73 -6.50
CA ALA A 35 6.38 -1.42 -5.42
C ALA A 35 5.05 -2.09 -5.82
N HIS A 36 4.82 -2.41 -7.10
CA HIS A 36 3.64 -3.18 -7.53
C HIS A 36 3.97 -4.19 -8.61
N ALA A 37 3.24 -5.29 -8.61
CA ALA A 37 3.17 -6.27 -9.67
C ALA A 37 2.59 -5.64 -10.94
N TYR A 38 3.45 -5.42 -11.92
CA TYR A 38 3.09 -5.16 -13.30
C TYR A 38 3.79 -6.17 -14.20
N ILE A 39 3.27 -6.33 -15.41
CA ILE A 39 3.85 -7.24 -16.39
C ILE A 39 5.17 -6.63 -16.88
N VAL A 40 6.29 -7.28 -16.64
CA VAL A 40 7.58 -6.87 -17.23
C VAL A 40 7.78 -7.42 -18.62
N LYS A 41 7.12 -8.54 -18.93
CA LYS A 41 7.21 -9.22 -20.22
C LYS A 41 5.98 -10.09 -20.48
N ALA A 42 5.49 -10.09 -21.71
CA ALA A 42 4.43 -10.98 -22.17
C ALA A 42 4.89 -11.77 -23.41
N SER A 43 4.41 -13.00 -23.54
CA SER A 43 4.62 -13.86 -24.70
C SER A 43 3.34 -14.66 -24.96
N PRO A 44 2.54 -14.35 -25.99
CA PRO A 44 2.76 -13.28 -26.97
C PRO A 44 2.78 -11.89 -26.33
N ALA A 45 3.62 -11.01 -26.87
CA ALA A 45 3.64 -9.61 -26.50
C ALA A 45 2.34 -8.92 -26.95
N GLU A 46 2.12 -7.74 -26.40
CA GLU A 46 0.97 -6.93 -26.78
C GLU A 46 1.03 -6.58 -28.27
N ASN A 47 -0.11 -6.71 -28.95
CA ASN A 47 -0.29 -6.49 -30.38
C ASN A 47 0.68 -7.30 -31.25
N GLU A 48 1.32 -8.35 -30.70
CA GLU A 48 2.24 -9.18 -31.46
C GLU A 48 1.50 -9.90 -32.58
N LEU A 49 2.04 -9.80 -33.81
CA LEU A 49 1.53 -10.47 -34.99
C LEU A 49 2.24 -11.81 -35.18
N LEU A 50 1.56 -12.90 -34.86
CA LEU A 50 2.12 -14.25 -34.98
C LEU A 50 1.75 -14.90 -36.30
N VAL A 51 2.72 -15.59 -36.91
CA VAL A 51 2.47 -16.38 -38.13
C VAL A 51 1.62 -17.63 -37.83
N THR A 52 1.79 -18.20 -36.64
CA THR A 52 1.09 -19.41 -36.19
C THR A 52 0.68 -19.28 -34.73
N ALA A 53 -0.42 -19.92 -34.35
CA ALA A 53 -0.88 -19.96 -32.96
C ALA A 53 0.23 -20.50 -32.02
N PRO A 54 0.52 -19.81 -30.91
CA PRO A 54 1.47 -20.28 -29.92
C PRO A 54 0.84 -21.41 -29.10
N GLU A 55 1.66 -22.33 -28.58
CA GLU A 55 1.17 -23.39 -27.68
C GLU A 55 0.89 -22.86 -26.26
N LEU A 56 1.58 -21.79 -25.86
CA LEU A 56 1.60 -21.26 -24.51
C LEU A 56 1.57 -19.74 -24.52
N LEU A 57 0.75 -19.17 -23.63
CA LEU A 57 0.84 -17.77 -23.24
C LEU A 57 1.52 -17.69 -21.86
N SER A 58 2.46 -16.75 -21.71
CA SER A 58 3.23 -16.51 -20.49
C SER A 58 3.29 -15.02 -20.18
N LEU A 59 3.03 -14.68 -18.92
CA LEU A 59 3.11 -13.33 -18.35
C LEU A 59 4.14 -13.34 -17.22
N GLU A 60 5.17 -12.52 -17.35
CA GLU A 60 6.22 -12.32 -16.35
C GLU A 60 5.98 -10.99 -15.63
N PHE A 61 6.06 -11.01 -14.30
CA PHE A 61 5.83 -9.87 -13.41
C PHE A 61 7.13 -9.45 -12.73
N ASN A 62 7.23 -8.18 -12.31
CA ASN A 62 8.37 -7.66 -11.54
C ASN A 62 8.43 -8.18 -10.09
N GLU A 63 7.37 -8.80 -9.58
CA GLU A 63 7.35 -9.43 -8.25
C GLU A 63 6.64 -10.79 -8.28
N SER A 64 6.75 -11.51 -7.16
CA SER A 64 6.09 -12.82 -7.02
C SER A 64 4.57 -12.67 -6.87
N LEU A 65 3.83 -13.64 -7.37
CA LEU A 65 2.38 -13.74 -7.23
C LEU A 65 2.00 -14.75 -6.15
N GLN A 66 0.81 -14.57 -5.56
CA GLN A 66 0.19 -15.59 -4.72
C GLN A 66 -0.43 -16.69 -5.58
N THR A 67 -0.44 -17.92 -5.07
CA THR A 67 -1.00 -19.09 -5.77
C THR A 67 -2.51 -19.26 -5.56
N ALA A 68 -3.18 -18.20 -5.10
CA ALA A 68 -4.63 -18.11 -4.98
C ALA A 68 -5.15 -17.00 -5.89
N PHE A 69 -6.41 -17.13 -6.33
CA PHE A 69 -7.18 -16.05 -6.95
C PHE A 69 -6.57 -15.42 -8.22
N PHE A 70 -5.80 -16.20 -8.98
CA PHE A 70 -5.28 -15.81 -10.29
C PHE A 70 -6.07 -16.48 -11.42
N ASP A 71 -6.10 -15.84 -12.59
CA ASP A 71 -6.73 -16.39 -13.79
C ASP A 71 -6.15 -15.72 -15.05
N ILE A 72 -6.15 -16.46 -16.16
CA ILE A 72 -5.94 -15.95 -17.52
C ILE A 72 -7.09 -16.49 -18.37
N LYS A 73 -7.79 -15.57 -19.04
CA LYS A 73 -8.86 -15.87 -19.98
C LYS A 73 -8.51 -15.29 -21.33
N ILE A 74 -8.33 -16.16 -22.33
CA ILE A 74 -8.11 -15.76 -23.72
C ILE A 74 -9.44 -15.89 -24.47
N THR A 75 -9.86 -14.82 -25.11
CA THR A 75 -11.15 -14.73 -25.81
C THR A 75 -10.91 -14.52 -27.30
N ALA A 76 -11.54 -15.35 -28.12
CA ALA A 76 -11.56 -15.25 -29.58
C ALA A 76 -12.49 -14.12 -30.05
N PRO A 77 -12.41 -13.68 -31.32
CA PRO A 77 -13.23 -12.58 -31.84
C PRO A 77 -14.74 -12.80 -31.73
N ASP A 78 -15.18 -14.07 -31.80
CA ASP A 78 -16.58 -14.48 -31.65
C ASP A 78 -17.06 -14.52 -30.18
N GLY A 79 -16.20 -14.13 -29.23
CA GLY A 79 -16.46 -14.13 -27.80
C GLY A 79 -16.25 -15.49 -27.12
N THR A 80 -15.84 -16.53 -27.86
CA THR A 80 -15.59 -17.86 -27.30
C THR A 80 -14.22 -17.94 -26.62
N ARG A 81 -14.03 -18.94 -25.75
CA ARG A 81 -12.78 -19.15 -25.03
C ARG A 81 -11.74 -19.80 -25.95
N ALA A 82 -10.55 -19.22 -26.04
CA ALA A 82 -9.43 -19.68 -26.85
C ALA A 82 -8.29 -20.32 -26.03
N ASP A 83 -8.33 -20.25 -24.69
CA ASP A 83 -7.39 -20.94 -23.80
C ASP A 83 -7.91 -22.32 -23.35
N ASP A 84 -7.01 -23.14 -22.80
CA ASP A 84 -7.29 -24.49 -22.29
C ASP A 84 -7.84 -24.51 -20.85
N GLY A 85 -7.87 -23.34 -20.19
CA GLY A 85 -8.30 -23.15 -18.81
C GLY A 85 -7.38 -23.72 -17.73
N ASN A 86 -6.20 -24.20 -18.09
CA ASN A 86 -5.18 -24.67 -17.17
C ASN A 86 -4.17 -23.57 -16.86
N VAL A 87 -4.64 -22.55 -16.16
CA VAL A 87 -3.80 -21.44 -15.71
C VAL A 87 -2.96 -21.89 -14.53
N ARG A 88 -1.67 -21.55 -14.54
CA ARG A 88 -0.73 -21.91 -13.48
C ARG A 88 0.32 -20.83 -13.26
N ILE A 89 0.80 -20.75 -12.02
CA ILE A 89 2.00 -20.00 -11.66
C ILE A 89 3.19 -20.98 -11.60
N ASP A 90 4.33 -20.61 -12.19
CA ASP A 90 5.53 -21.45 -12.16
C ASP A 90 6.05 -21.58 -10.72
N ALA A 91 6.12 -22.82 -10.21
CA ALA A 91 6.52 -23.09 -8.84
C ALA A 91 7.99 -22.70 -8.51
N LYS A 92 8.86 -22.63 -9.52
CA LYS A 92 10.26 -22.19 -9.37
C LYS A 92 10.42 -20.70 -9.64
N ARG A 93 9.51 -20.11 -10.42
CA ARG A 93 9.50 -18.70 -10.82
C ARG A 93 8.11 -18.11 -10.53
N PRO A 94 7.79 -17.82 -9.25
CA PRO A 94 6.44 -17.42 -8.84
C PRO A 94 5.98 -16.05 -9.37
N HIS A 95 6.83 -15.37 -10.14
CA HIS A 95 6.52 -14.16 -10.90
C HIS A 95 6.09 -14.46 -12.34
N ILE A 96 5.94 -15.73 -12.73
CA ILE A 96 5.49 -16.13 -14.08
C ILE A 96 4.16 -16.86 -13.97
N MET A 97 3.16 -16.38 -14.73
CA MET A 97 1.84 -16.98 -14.88
C MET A 97 1.61 -17.41 -16.33
N GLU A 98 1.11 -18.62 -16.54
CA GLU A 98 1.01 -19.22 -17.88
C GLU A 98 -0.31 -19.98 -18.08
N THR A 99 -0.78 -20.05 -19.33
CA THR A 99 -1.92 -20.88 -19.76
C THR A 99 -1.68 -21.44 -21.16
N GLY A 100 -2.20 -22.62 -21.46
CA GLY A 100 -2.13 -23.20 -22.80
C GLY A 100 -3.23 -22.64 -23.70
N LEU A 101 -2.96 -22.59 -25.01
CA LEU A 101 -3.97 -22.23 -26.01
C LEU A 101 -4.61 -23.48 -26.61
N GLN A 102 -5.85 -23.37 -27.05
CA GLN A 102 -6.51 -24.43 -27.80
C GLN A 102 -5.83 -24.65 -29.16
N SER A 103 -5.88 -25.88 -29.67
CA SER A 103 -5.35 -26.19 -31.00
C SER A 103 -6.28 -25.69 -32.12
N GLY A 104 -5.70 -25.20 -33.22
CA GLY A 104 -6.48 -24.85 -34.42
C GLY A 104 -7.18 -23.48 -34.34
N LEU A 105 -6.63 -22.56 -33.56
CA LEU A 105 -7.05 -21.16 -33.54
C LEU A 105 -7.01 -20.57 -34.96
N ALA A 106 -8.05 -19.83 -35.32
CA ALA A 106 -8.15 -19.15 -36.60
C ALA A 106 -7.15 -17.98 -36.67
N ASN A 107 -6.93 -17.49 -37.89
CA ASN A 107 -6.17 -16.26 -38.07
C ASN A 107 -7.06 -15.08 -37.70
N ASP A 108 -6.83 -14.49 -36.52
CA ASP A 108 -7.59 -13.33 -36.04
C ASP A 108 -6.95 -12.67 -34.80
N THR A 109 -7.64 -11.67 -34.22
CA THR A 109 -7.30 -10.97 -32.97
C THR A 109 -7.85 -11.67 -31.74
N TYR A 110 -7.01 -11.86 -30.72
CA TYR A 110 -7.35 -12.53 -29.47
C TYR A 110 -7.17 -11.57 -28.29
N ALA A 111 -8.15 -11.54 -27.38
CA ALA A 111 -8.07 -10.74 -26.15
C ALA A 111 -7.59 -11.60 -24.96
N VAL A 112 -6.54 -11.14 -24.30
CA VAL A 112 -5.98 -11.73 -23.10
C VAL A 112 -6.46 -10.91 -21.91
N ASN A 113 -7.16 -11.56 -20.98
CA ASN A 113 -7.55 -10.96 -19.71
C ASN A 113 -6.88 -11.73 -18.60
N TRP A 114 -6.33 -11.01 -17.65
CA TRP A 114 -5.65 -11.64 -16.54
C TRP A 114 -5.98 -10.95 -15.24
N LYS A 115 -5.98 -11.73 -14.17
CA LYS A 115 -6.00 -11.23 -12.80
C LYS A 115 -5.07 -12.07 -11.96
N ALA A 116 -4.47 -11.44 -10.96
CA ALA A 116 -3.61 -12.11 -10.00
C ALA A 116 -3.61 -11.34 -8.68
N VAL A 117 -2.94 -11.89 -7.68
CA VAL A 117 -2.68 -11.22 -6.41
C VAL A 117 -1.17 -11.13 -6.22
N SER A 118 -0.64 -9.93 -6.08
CA SER A 118 0.78 -9.68 -5.79
C SER A 118 1.21 -10.27 -4.43
N ALA A 119 2.52 -10.40 -4.21
CA ALA A 119 3.06 -10.94 -2.97
C ALA A 119 2.69 -10.09 -1.75
N ASP A 120 2.43 -8.79 -1.95
CA ASP A 120 1.97 -7.87 -0.92
C ASP A 120 0.46 -7.93 -0.63
N GLY A 121 -0.32 -8.69 -1.39
CA GLY A 121 -1.76 -8.90 -1.16
C GLY A 121 -2.70 -8.00 -1.96
N HIS A 122 -2.18 -7.19 -2.88
CA HIS A 122 -3.02 -6.38 -3.75
C HIS A 122 -3.53 -7.20 -4.97
N PRO A 123 -4.85 -7.19 -5.23
CA PRO A 123 -5.38 -7.70 -6.50
C PRO A 123 -4.90 -6.79 -7.63
N ILE A 124 -4.38 -7.41 -8.68
CA ILE A 124 -3.95 -6.78 -9.92
C ILE A 124 -4.65 -7.44 -11.09
N GLN A 125 -4.90 -6.66 -12.13
CA GLN A 125 -5.52 -7.17 -13.34
C GLN A 125 -5.22 -6.27 -14.53
N GLY A 126 -5.41 -6.82 -15.71
CA GLY A 126 -5.23 -6.11 -16.96
C GLY A 126 -5.77 -6.90 -18.14
N ALA A 127 -5.75 -6.25 -19.29
CA ALA A 127 -6.13 -6.85 -20.55
C ALA A 127 -5.26 -6.30 -21.67
N TYR A 128 -4.94 -7.14 -22.65
CA TYR A 128 -4.26 -6.74 -23.90
C TYR A 128 -4.69 -7.68 -25.03
N VAL A 129 -4.33 -7.36 -26.27
CA VAL A 129 -4.64 -8.21 -27.44
C VAL A 129 -3.38 -8.69 -28.13
N PHE A 130 -3.45 -9.82 -28.85
CA PHE A 130 -2.43 -10.27 -29.80
C PHE A 130 -3.12 -10.82 -31.06
N HIS A 131 -2.36 -11.05 -32.13
CA HIS A 131 -2.90 -11.45 -33.43
C HIS A 131 -2.27 -12.74 -33.95
N ILE A 132 -3.05 -13.55 -34.64
CA ILE A 132 -2.59 -14.71 -35.41
C ILE A 132 -2.95 -14.45 -36.88
N GLY A 133 -1.99 -14.47 -37.80
CA GLY A 133 -2.27 -14.18 -39.21
C GLY A 133 -2.79 -12.75 -39.44
N GLU A 134 -3.82 -12.56 -40.25
CA GLU A 134 -4.37 -11.22 -40.54
C GLU A 134 -5.38 -10.77 -39.47
N PRO A 135 -5.21 -9.59 -38.83
CA PRO A 135 -6.17 -9.07 -37.85
C PRO A 135 -7.51 -8.70 -38.51
N SER A 136 -8.65 -9.10 -37.92
CA SER A 136 -9.98 -8.72 -38.44
C SER A 136 -10.63 -7.52 -37.73
N GLY A 137 -10.01 -6.99 -36.67
CA GLY A 137 -10.50 -5.85 -35.87
C GLY A 137 -10.37 -6.08 -34.36
N ALA A 138 -11.00 -5.21 -33.57
CA ALA A 138 -11.06 -5.36 -32.10
C ALA A 138 -12.03 -6.49 -31.72
N PRO A 139 -11.64 -7.43 -30.84
CA PRO A 139 -12.48 -8.55 -30.43
C PRO A 139 -13.70 -8.06 -29.65
N ALA A 140 -14.85 -8.73 -29.84
CA ALA A 140 -16.07 -8.39 -29.14
C ALA A 140 -15.86 -8.44 -27.61
N GLY A 141 -16.25 -7.39 -26.90
CA GLY A 141 -16.19 -7.31 -25.43
C GLY A 141 -14.89 -6.74 -24.85
N LEU A 142 -13.90 -6.32 -25.65
CA LEU A 142 -12.68 -5.68 -25.13
C LEU A 142 -12.97 -4.44 -24.25
N ALA A 143 -14.02 -3.68 -24.58
CA ALA A 143 -14.49 -2.54 -23.79
C ALA A 143 -15.13 -2.94 -22.45
N ASP A 144 -15.87 -4.06 -22.39
CA ASP A 144 -16.45 -4.59 -21.13
C ASP A 144 -15.36 -5.18 -20.21
N LEU A 145 -14.27 -5.65 -20.81
CA LEU A 145 -13.14 -6.26 -20.12
C LEU A 145 -12.21 -5.24 -19.45
N THR A 146 -12.12 -4.02 -19.99
CA THR A 146 -11.36 -2.90 -19.42
C THR A 146 -12.15 -2.12 -18.37
N SER A 147 -13.48 -2.06 -18.48
CA SER A 147 -14.38 -1.37 -17.53
C SER A 147 -14.73 -2.20 -16.29
N GLY A 148 -14.68 -3.53 -16.37
CA GLY A 148 -14.83 -4.42 -15.20
C GLY A 148 -13.61 -4.46 -14.28
N ALA A 149 -12.52 -3.77 -14.62
CA ALA A 149 -11.20 -4.05 -14.07
C ALA A 149 -10.78 -3.29 -12.79
N GLY A 150 -11.65 -2.43 -12.25
CA GLY A 150 -11.32 -1.65 -11.06
C GLY A 150 -12.47 -1.30 -10.13
N GLU A 151 -13.73 -1.44 -10.56
CA GLU A 151 -14.88 -0.91 -9.79
C GLU A 151 -15.44 -1.86 -8.72
N GLY A 152 -15.22 -3.17 -8.83
CA GLY A 152 -15.91 -4.17 -8.00
C GLY A 152 -15.58 -4.16 -6.49
N ASN A 153 -14.46 -3.56 -6.10
CA ASN A 153 -13.92 -3.71 -4.73
C ASN A 153 -13.89 -2.41 -3.91
N GLY A 154 -14.39 -1.29 -4.44
CA GLY A 154 -14.35 0.02 -3.76
C GLY A 154 -14.89 -0.03 -2.32
N PRO A 155 -16.12 -0.53 -2.08
CA PRO A 155 -16.68 -0.63 -0.72
C PRO A 155 -15.90 -1.58 0.20
N ILE A 156 -15.45 -2.72 -0.32
CA ILE A 156 -14.71 -3.73 0.47
C ILE A 156 -13.38 -3.17 0.94
N LYS A 157 -12.66 -2.45 0.09
CA LYS A 157 -11.42 -1.75 0.44
C LYS A 157 -11.58 -0.80 1.63
N TRP A 158 -12.67 -0.03 1.66
CA TRP A 158 -12.96 0.86 2.80
C TRP A 158 -13.31 0.08 4.07
N ILE A 159 -14.02 -1.04 3.96
CA ILE A 159 -14.34 -1.92 5.10
C ILE A 159 -13.06 -2.59 5.65
N LEU A 160 -12.14 -2.99 4.76
CA LEU A 160 -10.82 -3.50 5.14
C LEU A 160 -10.01 -2.42 5.87
N SER A 161 -9.94 -1.21 5.31
CA SER A 161 -9.28 -0.07 5.95
C SER A 161 -9.87 0.23 7.34
N LEU A 162 -11.19 0.12 7.50
CA LEU A 162 -11.86 0.29 8.79
C LEU A 162 -11.49 -0.85 9.76
N THR A 163 -11.46 -2.08 9.28
CA THR A 163 -11.05 -3.27 10.03
C THR A 163 -9.62 -3.13 10.55
N ASP A 164 -8.68 -2.75 9.69
CA ASP A 164 -7.29 -2.49 10.05
C ASP A 164 -7.16 -1.34 11.03
N TRP A 165 -7.93 -0.26 10.84
CA TRP A 165 -7.94 0.86 11.79
C TRP A 165 -8.39 0.42 13.18
N ILE A 166 -9.47 -0.35 13.29
CA ILE A 166 -9.96 -0.90 14.57
C ILE A 166 -8.88 -1.80 15.20
N GLN A 167 -8.20 -2.62 14.39
CA GLN A 167 -7.15 -3.50 14.88
C GLN A 167 -5.92 -2.73 15.35
N TYR A 168 -5.42 -1.77 14.58
CA TYR A 168 -4.30 -0.90 14.98
C TYR A 168 -4.62 -0.08 16.23
N LEU A 169 -5.83 0.47 16.32
CA LEU A 169 -6.27 1.20 17.51
C LEU A 169 -6.36 0.28 18.73
N GLY A 170 -6.96 -0.90 18.57
CA GLY A 170 -7.06 -1.90 19.64
C GLY A 170 -5.69 -2.37 20.12
N LEU A 171 -4.80 -2.78 19.23
CA LEU A 171 -3.44 -3.21 19.57
C LEU A 171 -2.63 -2.09 20.21
N SER A 172 -2.78 -0.85 19.74
CA SER A 172 -2.19 0.33 20.36
C SER A 172 -2.64 0.44 21.81
N VAL A 173 -3.95 0.43 22.06
CA VAL A 173 -4.51 0.56 23.40
C VAL A 173 -4.08 -0.58 24.31
N ILE A 174 -4.03 -1.83 23.82
CA ILE A 174 -3.57 -2.98 24.62
C ILE A 174 -2.09 -2.80 24.99
N LEU A 175 -1.21 -2.59 24.00
CA LEU A 175 0.23 -2.44 24.23
C LEU A 175 0.52 -1.28 25.18
N GLY A 176 -0.09 -0.12 24.93
CA GLY A 176 0.12 1.06 25.74
C GLY A 176 -0.46 0.95 27.15
N THR A 177 -1.57 0.24 27.34
CA THR A 177 -2.11 -0.04 28.69
C THR A 177 -1.18 -0.98 29.46
N LEU A 178 -0.68 -2.04 28.84
CA LEU A 178 0.30 -2.94 29.45
C LEU A 178 1.60 -2.20 29.77
N ALA A 179 2.09 -1.35 28.87
CA ALA A 179 3.27 -0.53 29.11
C ALA A 179 3.06 0.49 30.24
N PHE A 180 1.87 1.10 30.33
CA PHE A 180 1.51 2.01 31.41
C PHE A 180 1.57 1.34 32.79
N LEU A 181 1.09 0.09 32.88
CA LEU A 181 1.12 -0.71 34.10
C LEU A 181 2.54 -1.22 34.44
N LEU A 182 3.25 -1.78 33.45
CA LEU A 182 4.52 -2.48 33.67
C LEU A 182 5.75 -1.56 33.71
N PHE A 183 5.84 -0.55 32.83
CA PHE A 183 7.01 0.34 32.74
C PHE A 183 6.98 1.50 33.75
N ARG A 184 6.08 1.41 34.74
CA ARG A 184 5.94 2.38 35.84
C ARG A 184 5.79 3.81 35.33
N ILE A 185 5.03 4.00 34.25
CA ILE A 185 4.66 5.33 33.75
C ILE A 185 3.90 6.07 34.87
N MET A 186 3.03 5.36 35.60
CA MET A 186 2.39 5.84 36.83
C MET A 186 3.39 6.01 38.00
N PRO A 187 3.24 7.04 38.88
CA PRO A 187 4.03 7.18 40.10
C PRO A 187 3.94 5.96 41.03
N THR A 188 5.08 5.47 41.49
CA THR A 188 5.22 4.26 42.32
C THR A 188 4.59 4.38 43.70
N SER A 189 4.35 5.60 44.19
CA SER A 189 3.73 5.88 45.48
C SER A 189 2.22 5.65 45.52
N MET A 190 1.58 5.36 44.38
CA MET A 190 0.12 5.20 44.29
C MET A 190 -0.36 3.75 44.14
N ALA A 191 0.50 2.84 43.70
CA ALA A 191 0.10 1.46 43.42
C ALA A 191 0.60 0.55 44.54
N THR A 192 -0.29 0.17 45.47
CA THR A 192 -0.06 -0.97 46.38
C THR A 192 0.09 -2.26 45.58
N GLU A 193 -0.59 -2.34 44.44
CA GLU A 193 -0.59 -3.43 43.47
C GLU A 193 -0.29 -2.85 42.06
N PRO A 194 0.82 -3.23 41.39
CA PRO A 194 1.24 -2.72 40.08
C PRO A 194 0.23 -2.89 38.94
N LEU A 195 -0.74 -3.79 39.09
CA LEU A 195 -1.66 -4.22 38.02
C LEU A 195 -3.11 -3.77 38.23
N ASP A 196 -3.46 -3.22 39.40
CA ASP A 196 -4.84 -2.88 39.75
C ASP A 196 -5.06 -1.36 39.64
N VAL A 197 -5.23 -0.90 38.40
CA VAL A 197 -5.52 0.50 38.10
C VAL A 197 -6.98 0.65 37.66
N PRO A 198 -7.77 1.54 38.28
CA PRO A 198 -9.14 1.81 37.84
C PRO A 198 -9.23 2.09 36.34
N GLY A 199 -10.08 1.32 35.66
CA GLY A 199 -10.33 1.46 34.22
C GLY A 199 -9.42 0.64 33.31
N SER A 200 -8.24 0.19 33.76
CA SER A 200 -7.30 -0.55 32.89
C SER A 200 -7.87 -1.90 32.42
N HIS A 201 -8.58 -2.61 33.30
CA HIS A 201 -9.25 -3.87 32.95
C HIS A 201 -10.32 -3.69 31.85
N LYS A 202 -11.20 -2.69 32.01
CA LYS A 202 -12.23 -2.38 31.01
C LYS A 202 -11.61 -1.96 29.68
N LEU A 203 -10.57 -1.12 29.74
CA LEU A 203 -9.85 -0.65 28.57
C LEU A 203 -9.23 -1.82 27.80
N LEU A 204 -8.53 -2.73 28.49
CA LEU A 204 -7.94 -3.93 27.89
C LEU A 204 -9.00 -4.81 27.21
N TRP A 205 -10.09 -5.16 27.88
CA TRP A 205 -11.11 -6.05 27.30
C TRP A 205 -11.87 -5.43 26.13
N ILE A 206 -12.18 -4.13 26.18
CA ILE A 206 -12.81 -3.45 25.04
C ILE A 206 -11.86 -3.44 23.84
N SER A 207 -10.59 -3.07 24.05
CA SER A 207 -9.59 -3.04 22.98
C SER A 207 -9.26 -4.43 22.44
N TYR A 208 -9.20 -5.45 23.31
CA TYR A 208 -9.03 -6.85 22.94
C TYR A 208 -10.22 -7.36 22.12
N GLY A 209 -11.44 -7.12 22.58
CA GLY A 209 -12.66 -7.54 21.88
C GLY A 209 -12.76 -6.90 20.49
N ALA A 210 -12.50 -5.60 20.39
CA ALA A 210 -12.50 -4.88 19.12
C ALA A 210 -11.41 -5.38 18.16
N ALA A 211 -10.15 -5.51 18.62
CA ALA A 211 -9.05 -6.02 17.80
C ALA A 211 -9.25 -7.48 17.38
N SER A 212 -9.83 -8.31 18.26
CA SER A 212 -10.10 -9.72 17.96
C SER A 212 -11.22 -9.87 16.94
N LEU A 213 -12.30 -9.10 17.08
CA LEU A 213 -13.38 -9.08 16.10
C LEU A 213 -12.88 -8.62 14.73
N ALA A 214 -12.08 -7.55 14.68
CA ALA A 214 -11.46 -7.08 13.45
C ALA A 214 -10.59 -8.18 12.80
N ALA A 215 -9.74 -8.85 13.57
CA ALA A 215 -8.93 -9.96 13.06
C ALA A 215 -9.76 -11.17 12.62
N MET A 216 -10.89 -11.47 13.26
CA MET A 216 -11.78 -12.53 12.80
C MET A 216 -12.44 -12.18 11.46
N LEU A 217 -12.79 -10.92 11.26
CA LEU A 217 -13.40 -10.42 10.02
C LEU A 217 -12.38 -10.22 8.89
N SER A 218 -11.09 -10.09 9.20
CA SER A 218 -10.07 -9.78 8.19
C SER A 218 -9.93 -10.88 7.12
N LEU A 219 -10.04 -12.17 7.47
CA LEU A 219 -9.93 -13.27 6.50
C LEU A 219 -11.07 -13.30 5.46
N PRO A 220 -12.36 -13.28 5.83
CA PRO A 220 -13.42 -13.23 4.82
C PRO A 220 -13.37 -11.93 4.01
N LEU A 221 -13.00 -10.80 4.61
CA LEU A 221 -12.87 -9.53 3.90
C LEU A 221 -11.68 -9.53 2.92
N SER A 222 -10.53 -10.07 3.31
CA SER A 222 -9.37 -10.21 2.42
C SER A 222 -9.68 -11.18 1.29
N THR A 223 -10.39 -12.27 1.58
CA THR A 223 -10.85 -13.22 0.55
C THR A 223 -11.73 -12.54 -0.50
N LEU A 224 -12.70 -11.72 -0.08
CA LEU A 224 -13.53 -10.93 -1.00
C LEU A 224 -12.68 -10.00 -1.86
N TYR A 225 -11.77 -9.26 -1.22
CA TYR A 225 -10.90 -8.30 -1.89
C TYR A 225 -9.97 -8.97 -2.91
N GLU A 226 -9.25 -10.01 -2.50
CA GLU A 226 -8.28 -10.77 -3.31
C GLU A 226 -8.93 -11.53 -4.46
N SER A 227 -10.12 -12.11 -4.24
CA SER A 227 -10.81 -12.89 -5.29
C SER A 227 -11.62 -12.03 -6.27
N GLY A 228 -11.98 -10.80 -5.86
CA GLY A 228 -12.84 -9.89 -6.62
C GLY A 228 -14.31 -10.32 -6.68
N VAL A 229 -14.74 -11.25 -5.82
CA VAL A 229 -16.13 -11.74 -5.80
C VAL A 229 -17.01 -10.90 -4.89
N SER A 230 -18.31 -10.91 -5.17
CA SER A 230 -19.31 -10.23 -4.34
C SER A 230 -19.55 -10.95 -3.00
N LEU A 231 -20.13 -10.25 -2.01
CA LEU A 231 -20.48 -10.85 -0.71
C LEU A 231 -21.41 -12.07 -0.85
N SER A 232 -22.29 -12.08 -1.85
CA SER A 232 -23.19 -13.20 -2.14
C SER A 232 -22.48 -14.44 -2.69
N GLU A 233 -21.30 -14.27 -3.28
CA GLU A 233 -20.50 -15.35 -3.88
C GLU A 233 -19.47 -15.92 -2.90
N LEU A 234 -19.30 -15.30 -1.73
CA LEU A 234 -18.38 -15.77 -0.71
C LEU A 234 -18.77 -17.18 -0.25
N SER A 235 -17.84 -18.11 -0.37
CA SER A 235 -18.04 -19.51 -0.02
C SER A 235 -16.93 -20.03 0.90
N TRP A 236 -17.23 -21.09 1.64
CA TRP A 236 -16.24 -21.78 2.46
C TRP A 236 -15.08 -22.35 1.64
N ALA A 237 -15.30 -22.67 0.36
CA ALA A 237 -14.25 -23.09 -0.55
C ALA A 237 -13.26 -21.95 -0.81
N LEU A 238 -13.75 -20.73 -1.10
CA LEU A 238 -12.91 -19.55 -1.30
C LEU A 238 -12.12 -19.19 -0.03
N ILE A 239 -12.77 -19.19 1.13
CA ILE A 239 -12.09 -18.97 2.42
C ILE A 239 -11.04 -20.06 2.66
N GLY A 240 -11.34 -21.31 2.31
CA GLY A 240 -10.39 -22.43 2.40
C GLY A 240 -9.18 -22.28 1.48
N SER A 241 -9.38 -21.74 0.27
CA SER A 241 -8.30 -21.38 -0.66
C SER A 241 -7.47 -20.25 -0.10
N ALA A 242 -8.09 -19.16 0.40
CA ALA A 242 -7.39 -18.08 1.07
C ALA A 242 -6.51 -18.61 2.20
N LEU A 243 -7.07 -19.44 3.09
CA LEU A 243 -6.35 -19.97 4.25
C LEU A 243 -5.11 -20.81 3.89
N LYS A 244 -5.14 -21.54 2.76
CA LYS A 244 -4.10 -22.51 2.38
C LYS A 244 -3.09 -21.98 1.37
N LEU A 245 -3.54 -21.12 0.46
CA LEU A 245 -2.80 -20.74 -0.74
C LEU A 245 -2.33 -19.27 -0.70
N THR A 246 -2.80 -18.47 0.26
CA THR A 246 -2.32 -17.10 0.46
C THR A 246 -1.26 -17.02 1.55
N SER A 247 -0.40 -16.01 1.47
CA SER A 247 0.55 -15.69 2.53
C SER A 247 -0.18 -15.26 3.83
N PHE A 248 -1.33 -14.60 3.68
CA PHE A 248 -2.16 -14.12 4.79
C PHE A 248 -2.81 -15.24 5.59
N GLY A 249 -3.21 -16.34 4.95
CA GLY A 249 -3.93 -17.45 5.57
C GLY A 249 -3.20 -18.08 6.76
N LEU A 250 -1.91 -18.39 6.61
CA LEU A 250 -1.08 -18.92 7.71
C LEU A 250 -0.94 -17.90 8.85
N ILE A 251 -0.74 -16.63 8.50
CA ILE A 251 -0.59 -15.54 9.46
C ILE A 251 -1.86 -15.38 10.29
N TRP A 252 -3.03 -15.47 9.66
CA TRP A 252 -4.33 -15.41 10.33
C TRP A 252 -4.52 -16.55 11.35
N ILE A 253 -4.11 -17.79 11.02
CA ILE A 253 -4.14 -18.91 11.97
C ILE A 253 -3.29 -18.62 13.21
N VAL A 254 -2.08 -18.08 13.01
CA VAL A 254 -1.20 -17.68 14.11
C VAL A 254 -1.84 -16.56 14.94
N GLN A 255 -2.49 -15.58 14.31
CA GLN A 255 -3.22 -14.53 15.02
C GLN A 255 -4.36 -15.10 15.87
N MET A 256 -5.14 -16.06 15.37
CA MET A 256 -6.21 -16.69 16.17
C MET A 256 -5.68 -17.40 17.42
N LEU A 257 -4.52 -18.07 17.30
CA LEU A 257 -3.85 -18.67 18.45
C LEU A 257 -3.36 -17.61 19.45
N ILE A 258 -2.75 -16.53 18.96
CA ILE A 258 -2.30 -15.41 19.79
C ILE A 258 -3.49 -14.78 20.54
N ILE A 259 -4.62 -14.56 19.86
CA ILE A 259 -5.85 -14.00 20.44
C ILE A 259 -6.33 -14.87 21.60
N MET A 260 -6.46 -16.19 21.39
CA MET A 260 -6.86 -17.11 22.46
C MET A 260 -5.92 -17.08 23.67
N LEU A 261 -4.61 -17.15 23.44
CA LEU A 261 -3.60 -17.09 24.51
C LEU A 261 -3.61 -15.73 25.21
N LEU A 262 -3.86 -14.65 24.48
CA LEU A 262 -3.92 -13.29 25.00
C LEU A 262 -5.10 -13.13 25.96
N ALA A 263 -6.29 -13.65 25.63
CA ALA A 263 -7.42 -13.67 26.56
C ALA A 263 -7.08 -14.40 27.87
N VAL A 264 -6.46 -15.58 27.79
CA VAL A 264 -6.08 -16.37 28.98
C VAL A 264 -5.09 -15.62 29.85
N THR A 265 -4.08 -14.97 29.24
CA THR A 265 -3.07 -14.21 29.99
C THR A 265 -3.64 -12.92 30.60
N ILE A 266 -4.58 -12.24 29.92
CA ILE A 266 -5.29 -11.08 30.48
C ILE A 266 -6.14 -11.50 31.69
N LEU A 267 -6.92 -12.59 31.57
CA LEU A 267 -7.71 -13.14 32.69
C LEU A 267 -6.81 -13.46 33.89
N SER A 268 -5.73 -14.22 33.66
CA SER A 268 -4.78 -14.61 34.72
C SER A 268 -4.02 -13.42 35.31
N GLY A 269 -3.83 -12.33 34.57
CA GLY A 269 -3.21 -11.09 35.06
C GLY A 269 -4.09 -10.33 36.08
N TYR A 270 -5.41 -10.43 35.95
CA TYR A 270 -6.39 -9.73 36.79
C TYR A 270 -7.11 -10.62 37.82
N ASP A 271 -6.92 -11.94 37.76
CA ASP A 271 -7.45 -12.89 38.73
C ASP A 271 -6.86 -12.64 40.13
N ARG A 272 -7.70 -12.15 41.05
CA ARG A 272 -7.31 -11.80 42.43
C ARG A 272 -7.02 -13.02 43.30
N ASP A 273 -7.48 -14.20 42.90
CA ASP A 273 -7.22 -15.44 43.62
C ASP A 273 -5.82 -15.99 43.30
N ARG A 274 -5.16 -15.47 42.26
CA ARG A 274 -3.80 -15.85 41.87
C ARG A 274 -2.73 -15.10 42.64
N SER A 275 -1.59 -15.76 42.82
CA SER A 275 -0.40 -15.13 43.40
C SER A 275 0.04 -13.91 42.59
N MET A 276 0.58 -12.90 43.28
CA MET A 276 1.13 -11.70 42.66
C MET A 276 2.20 -12.01 41.60
N ARG A 277 3.03 -13.04 41.83
CA ARG A 277 4.00 -13.53 40.85
C ARG A 277 3.31 -14.00 39.56
N THR A 278 2.27 -14.82 39.67
CA THR A 278 1.50 -15.32 38.52
C THR A 278 0.92 -14.16 37.72
N ARG A 279 0.28 -13.19 38.39
CA ARG A 279 -0.33 -12.03 37.74
C ARG A 279 0.68 -11.18 36.95
N ILE A 280 1.87 -10.96 37.52
CA ILE A 280 2.97 -10.26 36.82
C ILE A 280 3.43 -11.05 35.59
N TRP A 281 3.70 -12.34 35.73
CA TRP A 281 4.15 -13.17 34.60
C TRP A 281 3.09 -13.27 33.50
N SER A 282 1.81 -13.37 33.87
CA SER A 282 0.71 -13.32 32.91
C SER A 282 0.66 -11.98 32.17
N SER A 283 0.90 -10.87 32.86
CA SER A 283 0.94 -9.54 32.22
C SER A 283 2.13 -9.38 31.25
N TYR A 284 3.31 -9.91 31.58
CA TYR A 284 4.42 -10.01 30.63
C TYR A 284 4.11 -10.96 29.48
N GLY A 285 3.39 -12.06 29.73
CA GLY A 285 2.86 -12.95 28.70
C GLY A 285 1.94 -12.21 27.73
N SER A 286 0.99 -11.41 28.23
CA SER A 286 0.15 -10.56 27.39
C SER A 286 0.96 -9.56 26.58
N LEU A 287 2.00 -8.95 27.18
CA LEU A 287 2.90 -8.04 26.47
C LEU A 287 3.61 -8.75 25.30
N LEU A 288 4.17 -9.94 25.54
CA LEU A 288 4.84 -10.73 24.50
C LEU A 288 3.87 -11.16 23.40
N LEU A 289 2.64 -11.55 23.74
CA LEU A 289 1.63 -11.94 22.77
C LEU A 289 1.17 -10.78 21.89
N VAL A 290 1.00 -9.58 22.47
CA VAL A 290 0.64 -8.38 21.70
C VAL A 290 1.79 -7.94 20.79
N LEU A 291 3.04 -8.04 21.25
CA LEU A 291 4.22 -7.84 20.41
C LEU A 291 4.27 -8.88 19.27
N GLY A 292 3.98 -10.15 19.56
CA GLY A 292 3.83 -11.19 18.54
C GLY A 292 2.74 -10.88 17.52
N TRP A 293 1.60 -10.34 17.97
CA TRP A 293 0.52 -9.93 17.07
C TRP A 293 0.96 -8.75 16.18
N LEU A 294 1.63 -7.74 16.71
CA LEU A 294 2.21 -6.66 15.88
C LEU A 294 3.24 -7.19 14.88
N PHE A 295 4.01 -8.21 15.25
CA PHE A 295 4.95 -8.85 14.33
C PHE A 295 4.22 -9.54 13.16
N THR A 296 3.09 -10.20 13.41
CA THR A 296 2.28 -10.80 12.32
C THR A 296 1.80 -9.76 11.30
N HIS A 297 1.51 -8.53 11.72
CA HIS A 297 1.15 -7.43 10.82
C HIS A 297 2.34 -7.01 9.94
N ALA A 298 3.53 -6.89 10.55
CA ALA A 298 4.75 -6.56 9.81
C ALA A 298 5.16 -7.63 8.78
N MET A 299 4.63 -8.86 8.89
CA MET A 299 4.86 -9.95 7.94
C MET A 299 3.92 -9.93 6.73
N THR A 300 3.03 -8.94 6.63
CA THR A 300 2.06 -8.75 5.54
C THR A 300 2.32 -7.43 4.81
N GLY A 301 1.69 -7.22 3.65
CA GLY A 301 1.82 -5.96 2.88
C GLY A 301 3.20 -5.75 2.26
N HIS A 302 3.49 -4.49 1.90
CA HIS A 302 4.73 -4.11 1.20
C HIS A 302 6.04 -4.59 1.86
N PRO A 303 6.19 -4.63 3.21
CA PRO A 303 7.39 -5.17 3.82
C PRO A 303 7.66 -6.65 3.47
N ALA A 304 6.62 -7.43 3.21
CA ALA A 304 6.72 -8.86 2.91
C ALA A 304 7.15 -9.13 1.46
N ALA A 305 6.84 -8.22 0.54
CA ALA A 305 7.20 -8.27 -0.88
C ALA A 305 8.56 -7.61 -1.20
N ALA A 306 9.19 -6.95 -0.23
CA ALA A 306 10.48 -6.28 -0.40
C ALA A 306 11.61 -7.25 -0.77
N GLU A 307 12.53 -6.82 -1.64
CA GLU A 307 13.77 -7.55 -1.91
C GLU A 307 14.55 -7.84 -0.61
N GLN A 308 14.73 -6.82 0.23
CA GLN A 308 15.34 -6.95 1.56
C GLN A 308 14.26 -7.23 2.62
N ARG A 309 13.52 -8.32 2.43
CA ARG A 309 12.36 -8.71 3.25
C ARG A 309 12.61 -8.61 4.76
N ALA A 310 13.73 -9.14 5.27
CA ALA A 310 14.00 -9.14 6.71
C ALA A 310 14.16 -7.71 7.29
N LEU A 311 14.82 -6.81 6.55
CA LEU A 311 15.00 -5.43 6.98
C LEU A 311 13.68 -4.67 6.92
N ALA A 312 12.92 -4.82 5.84
CA ALA A 312 11.64 -4.16 5.66
C ALA A 312 10.63 -4.56 6.76
N ILE A 313 10.50 -5.87 7.03
CA ILE A 313 9.67 -6.39 8.13
C ILE A 313 10.14 -5.83 9.48
N THR A 314 11.44 -5.75 9.71
CA THR A 314 11.98 -5.21 10.97
C THR A 314 11.66 -3.74 11.15
N MET A 315 11.82 -2.92 10.10
CA MET A 315 11.52 -1.50 10.14
C MET A 315 10.04 -1.24 10.36
N ASP A 316 9.17 -1.98 9.69
CA ASP A 316 7.72 -1.89 9.89
C ASP A 316 7.33 -2.33 11.31
N TYR A 317 7.86 -3.46 11.80
CA TYR A 317 7.59 -3.92 13.16
C TYR A 317 8.01 -2.91 14.23
N VAL A 318 9.18 -2.28 14.08
CA VAL A 318 9.64 -1.20 14.97
C VAL A 318 8.75 0.03 14.86
N HIS A 319 8.27 0.37 13.65
CA HIS A 319 7.30 1.45 13.43
C HIS A 319 5.98 1.17 14.17
N LEU A 320 5.42 -0.02 14.00
CA LEU A 320 4.18 -0.46 14.65
C LEU A 320 4.29 -0.44 16.18
N ILE A 321 5.39 -0.95 16.75
CA ILE A 321 5.64 -0.87 18.21
C ILE A 321 5.70 0.60 18.66
N GLY A 322 6.42 1.46 17.95
CA GLY A 322 6.53 2.88 18.28
C GLY A 322 5.19 3.60 18.30
N ALA A 323 4.37 3.38 17.27
CA ALA A 323 3.03 3.96 17.15
C ALA A 323 2.09 3.43 18.24
N ALA A 324 2.04 2.11 18.41
CA ALA A 324 1.21 1.44 19.39
C ALA A 324 1.55 1.86 20.82
N PHE A 325 2.84 1.95 21.14
CA PHE A 325 3.30 2.43 22.44
C PHE A 325 2.89 3.88 22.69
N TRP A 326 3.12 4.79 21.72
CA TRP A 326 2.82 6.22 21.90
C TRP A 326 1.32 6.46 22.09
N ILE A 327 0.51 6.06 21.11
CA ILE A 327 -0.94 6.31 21.11
C ILE A 327 -1.61 5.55 22.25
N GLY A 328 -1.20 4.30 22.48
CA GLY A 328 -1.72 3.47 23.55
C GLY A 328 -1.44 4.02 24.94
N ALA A 329 -0.20 4.43 25.22
CA ALA A 329 0.17 4.92 26.55
C ALA A 329 -0.48 6.28 26.84
N LEU A 330 -0.65 7.14 25.83
CA LEU A 330 -1.46 8.36 25.95
C LEU A 330 -2.92 8.02 26.28
N THR A 331 -3.49 7.00 25.63
CA THR A 331 -4.88 6.58 25.86
C THR A 331 -5.05 6.04 27.29
N ALA A 332 -4.15 5.15 27.71
CA ALA A 332 -4.12 4.62 29.07
C ALA A 332 -3.99 5.75 30.10
N MET A 333 -3.12 6.73 29.86
CA MET A 333 -2.96 7.89 30.72
C MET A 333 -4.24 8.76 30.76
N ALA A 334 -4.91 8.98 29.62
CA ALA A 334 -6.13 9.77 29.55
C ALA A 334 -7.31 9.13 30.30
N ILE A 335 -7.38 7.80 30.32
CA ILE A 335 -8.52 7.04 30.88
C ILE A 335 -8.26 6.60 32.32
N CYS A 336 -7.07 6.11 32.62
CA CYS A 336 -6.75 5.51 33.92
C CYS A 336 -6.34 6.54 34.98
N LEU A 337 -5.70 7.64 34.56
CA LEU A 337 -5.14 8.62 35.50
C LEU A 337 -6.21 9.52 36.17
N PRO A 338 -7.30 9.95 35.50
CA PRO A 338 -8.38 10.69 36.16
C PRO A 338 -9.01 9.95 37.35
N PRO A 339 -9.55 8.71 37.21
CA PRO A 339 -10.21 8.04 38.32
C PRO A 339 -9.27 7.74 39.50
N LEU A 340 -7.96 7.57 39.23
CA LEU A 340 -6.93 7.43 40.26
C LEU A 340 -6.69 8.72 41.07
N THR A 341 -6.87 9.89 40.45
CA THR A 341 -6.46 11.17 41.03
C THR A 341 -7.64 12.09 41.40
N ASP A 342 -8.85 11.76 40.96
CA ASP A 342 -10.06 12.53 41.25
C ASP A 342 -10.36 12.60 42.76
N GLN A 343 -10.03 11.55 43.51
CA GLN A 343 -10.23 11.50 44.96
C GLN A 343 -9.14 12.24 45.76
N LEU A 344 -8.07 12.71 45.10
CA LEU A 344 -6.95 13.35 45.78
C LEU A 344 -7.07 14.88 45.81
N PRO A 345 -6.46 15.54 46.82
CA PRO A 345 -6.33 16.99 46.85
C PRO A 345 -5.67 17.54 45.58
N ARG A 346 -6.12 18.72 45.11
CA ARG A 346 -5.70 19.36 43.84
C ARG A 346 -4.18 19.41 43.65
N LYS A 347 -3.43 19.73 44.71
CA LYS A 347 -1.96 19.77 44.67
C LYS A 347 -1.33 18.40 44.39
N LEU A 348 -1.75 17.37 45.14
CA LEU A 348 -1.23 16.01 44.99
C LEU A 348 -1.63 15.41 43.64
N ARG A 349 -2.87 15.66 43.20
CA ARG A 349 -3.37 15.32 41.86
C ARG A 349 -2.46 15.87 40.76
N GLY A 350 -2.10 17.15 40.83
CA GLY A 350 -1.17 17.79 39.88
C GLY A 350 0.20 17.11 39.87
N ASP A 351 0.79 16.86 41.05
CA ASP A 351 2.11 16.23 41.18
C ASP A 351 2.16 14.83 40.54
N ILE A 352 1.12 14.02 40.75
CA ILE A 352 0.99 12.68 40.16
C ILE A 352 0.88 12.78 38.63
N TYR A 353 0.04 13.69 38.15
CA TYR A 353 -0.20 13.90 36.72
C TYR A 353 1.09 14.31 35.99
N TRP A 354 1.81 15.29 36.53
CA TRP A 354 3.07 15.75 35.96
C TRP A 354 4.20 14.73 36.07
N THR A 355 4.17 13.88 37.09
CA THR A 355 5.15 12.79 37.21
C THR A 355 4.93 11.72 36.15
N ALA A 356 3.66 11.35 35.89
CA ALA A 356 3.32 10.43 34.82
C ALA A 356 3.73 10.98 33.44
N ILE A 357 3.40 12.24 33.16
CA ILE A 357 3.79 12.89 31.90
C ILE A 357 5.30 12.94 31.75
N ARG A 358 6.07 13.35 32.77
CA ARG A 358 7.54 13.42 32.68
C ARG A 358 8.19 12.06 32.38
N ARG A 359 7.67 10.98 32.98
CA ARG A 359 8.13 9.61 32.70
C ARG A 359 7.77 9.20 31.29
N PHE A 360 6.53 9.44 30.87
CA PHE A 360 6.08 9.18 29.51
C PHE A 360 6.90 9.94 28.46
N THR A 361 7.14 11.25 28.64
CA THR A 361 7.93 12.07 27.72
C THR A 361 9.32 11.49 27.46
N ALA A 362 9.96 10.88 28.46
CA ALA A 362 11.28 10.26 28.27
C ALA A 362 11.23 9.07 27.29
N TRP A 363 10.20 8.24 27.38
CA TRP A 363 9.97 7.12 26.46
C TRP A 363 9.41 7.58 25.11
N GLY A 364 8.48 8.53 25.12
CA GLY A 364 7.81 9.06 23.93
C GLY A 364 8.81 9.68 22.93
N VAL A 365 9.85 10.37 23.41
CA VAL A 365 10.92 10.86 22.54
C VAL A 365 11.63 9.73 21.78
N GLY A 366 11.91 8.60 22.44
CA GLY A 366 12.51 7.44 21.80
C GLY A 366 11.58 6.81 20.77
N ALA A 367 10.30 6.65 21.11
CA ALA A 367 9.28 6.14 20.20
C ALA A 367 9.11 7.04 18.95
N VAL A 368 9.10 8.37 19.13
CA VAL A 368 9.06 9.35 18.04
C VAL A 368 10.28 9.22 17.14
N ALA A 369 11.49 9.14 17.71
CA ALA A 369 12.72 9.04 16.92
C ALA A 369 12.72 7.76 16.06
N LEU A 370 12.28 6.64 16.63
CA LEU A 370 12.09 5.38 15.90
C LEU A 370 11.05 5.54 14.78
N LEU A 371 9.88 6.11 15.08
CA LEU A 371 8.82 6.33 14.08
C LEU A 371 9.26 7.19 12.90
N VAL A 372 10.03 8.25 13.16
CA VAL A 372 10.56 9.11 12.09
C VAL A 372 11.61 8.35 11.28
N ALA A 373 12.54 7.64 11.93
CA ALA A 373 13.58 6.87 11.23
C ALA A 373 12.99 5.77 10.35
N THR A 374 12.10 4.95 10.91
CA THR A 374 11.45 3.86 10.17
C THR A 374 10.45 4.39 9.14
N GLY A 375 9.75 5.50 9.44
CA GLY A 375 8.85 6.15 8.48
C GLY A 375 9.58 6.68 7.25
N ILE A 376 10.74 7.32 7.42
CA ILE A 376 11.60 7.75 6.30
C ILE A 376 12.04 6.53 5.48
N TYR A 377 12.51 5.47 6.13
CA TYR A 377 12.91 4.24 5.45
C TYR A 377 11.75 3.67 4.61
N SER A 378 10.56 3.53 5.19
CA SER A 378 9.38 3.01 4.49
C SER A 378 8.97 3.91 3.32
N SER A 379 9.01 5.23 3.47
CA SER A 379 8.67 6.16 2.38
C SER A 379 9.65 6.06 1.20
N LEU A 380 10.95 5.89 1.46
CA LEU A 380 11.96 5.73 0.43
C LEU A 380 11.87 4.37 -0.29
N MET A 381 11.38 3.36 0.40
CA MET A 381 11.21 2.01 -0.15
C MET A 381 9.95 1.90 -1.01
N ILE A 382 8.87 2.57 -0.61
CA ILE A 382 7.52 2.34 -1.19
C ILE A 382 7.18 3.34 -2.31
N LEU A 383 7.64 4.59 -2.22
CA LEU A 383 7.33 5.58 -3.25
C LEU A 383 8.18 5.34 -4.51
N PRO A 384 7.56 5.31 -5.71
CA PRO A 384 8.30 5.21 -6.95
C PRO A 384 9.14 6.47 -7.19
N ALA A 385 10.20 6.33 -7.99
CA ALA A 385 11.01 7.45 -8.43
C ALA A 385 10.38 8.12 -9.67
N PRO A 386 10.39 9.47 -9.78
CA PRO A 386 10.96 10.43 -8.84
C PRO A 386 10.05 10.71 -7.62
N ILE A 387 10.58 10.49 -6.41
CA ILE A 387 9.82 10.54 -5.14
C ILE A 387 9.07 11.85 -4.94
N LEU A 388 9.69 12.99 -5.30
CA LEU A 388 9.06 14.30 -5.13
C LEU A 388 7.80 14.42 -5.97
N THR A 389 7.83 13.98 -7.22
CA THR A 389 6.65 13.99 -8.10
C THR A 389 5.59 13.07 -7.52
N SER A 390 5.95 11.82 -7.23
CA SER A 390 5.02 10.80 -6.72
C SER A 390 4.37 11.20 -5.39
N LEU A 391 5.07 11.96 -4.55
CA LEU A 391 4.53 12.46 -3.30
C LEU A 391 3.33 13.39 -3.51
N PHE A 392 3.32 14.21 -4.56
CA PHE A 392 2.27 15.19 -4.84
C PHE A 392 1.25 14.73 -5.90
N THR A 393 1.58 13.74 -6.72
CA THR A 393 0.71 13.29 -7.82
C THR A 393 -0.03 11.97 -7.53
N THR A 394 0.45 11.14 -6.60
CA THR A 394 -0.19 9.85 -6.27
C THR A 394 -1.12 9.95 -5.06
N GLY A 395 -2.18 9.14 -5.03
CA GLY A 395 -3.07 9.04 -3.88
C GLY A 395 -2.35 8.59 -2.60
N TYR A 396 -1.37 7.68 -2.74
CA TYR A 396 -0.51 7.25 -1.63
C TYR A 396 0.33 8.42 -1.08
N GLY A 397 0.97 9.19 -1.95
CA GLY A 397 1.79 10.34 -1.59
C GLY A 397 1.01 11.42 -0.82
N LEU A 398 -0.20 11.74 -1.28
CA LEU A 398 -1.07 12.73 -0.63
C LEU A 398 -1.50 12.30 0.78
N VAL A 399 -1.87 11.04 0.97
CA VAL A 399 -2.21 10.52 2.30
C VAL A 399 -0.98 10.47 3.21
N LEU A 400 0.20 10.15 2.68
CA LEU A 400 1.45 10.22 3.41
C LEU A 400 1.77 11.65 3.87
N ILE A 401 1.60 12.66 3.01
CA ILE A 401 1.76 14.08 3.40
C ILE A 401 0.81 14.41 4.55
N ALA A 402 -0.48 14.04 4.43
CA ALA A 402 -1.46 14.30 5.49
C ALA A 402 -1.05 13.65 6.82
N LYS A 403 -0.51 12.42 6.78
CA LYS A 403 0.02 11.71 7.95
C LYS A 403 1.23 12.42 8.56
N VAL A 404 2.14 12.96 7.74
CA VAL A 404 3.29 13.76 8.20
C VAL A 404 2.84 15.08 8.84
N VAL A 405 1.86 15.77 8.26
CA VAL A 405 1.29 17.00 8.84
C VAL A 405 0.67 16.71 10.20
N LEU A 406 -0.12 15.64 10.33
CA LEU A 406 -0.69 15.22 11.61
C LEU A 406 0.38 14.82 12.63
N LEU A 407 1.46 14.16 12.21
CA LEU A 407 2.60 13.87 13.08
C LEU A 407 3.22 15.17 13.62
N ILE A 408 3.41 16.18 12.79
CA ILE A 408 3.93 17.50 13.22
C ILE A 408 2.98 18.14 14.25
N VAL A 409 1.66 18.06 14.04
CA VAL A 409 0.65 18.53 15.00
C VAL A 409 0.76 17.79 16.33
N MET A 410 0.88 16.46 16.31
CA MET A 410 1.09 15.65 17.52
C MET A 410 2.39 16.00 18.24
N LEU A 411 3.47 16.24 17.51
CA LEU A 411 4.74 16.68 18.10
C LEU A 411 4.64 18.06 18.76
N ALA A 412 3.84 18.98 18.21
CA ALA A 412 3.56 20.26 18.84
C ALA A 412 2.80 20.10 20.17
N PHE A 413 1.84 19.17 20.24
CA PHE A 413 1.17 18.81 21.51
C PHE A 413 2.15 18.21 22.51
N ALA A 414 2.94 17.21 22.09
CA ALA A 414 3.94 16.56 22.93
C ALA A 414 4.97 17.57 23.48
N TRP A 415 5.44 18.51 22.65
CA TRP A 415 6.34 19.59 23.06
C TRP A 415 5.69 20.51 24.09
N ARG A 416 4.43 20.93 23.85
CA ARG A 416 3.67 21.76 24.79
C ARG A 416 3.50 21.06 26.14
N HIS A 417 3.14 19.78 26.15
CA HIS A 417 2.99 18.99 27.38
C HIS A 417 4.31 18.83 28.11
N ALA A 418 5.41 18.56 27.38
CA ALA A 418 6.74 18.47 27.95
C ALA A 418 7.21 19.79 28.60
N ARG A 419 6.88 20.95 28.00
CA ARG A 419 7.17 22.28 28.57
C ARG A 419 6.37 22.52 29.84
N LEU A 420 5.06 22.26 29.80
CA LEU A 420 4.19 22.44 30.96
C LEU A 420 4.59 21.54 32.12
N ALA A 421 4.96 20.29 31.84
CA ALA A 421 5.44 19.33 32.83
C ALA A 421 6.75 19.73 33.51
N ARG A 422 7.58 20.56 32.87
CA ARG A 422 8.77 21.17 33.49
C ARG A 422 8.41 22.36 34.38
N SER A 423 7.42 23.15 33.98
CA SER A 423 6.97 24.33 34.74
C SER A 423 6.10 24.00 35.95
N GLY A 424 5.41 22.85 35.95
CA GLY A 424 4.44 22.48 36.99
C GLY A 424 3.18 23.35 37.02
N SER A 425 2.98 24.24 36.04
CA SER A 425 1.82 25.12 35.96
C SER A 425 0.58 24.42 35.38
N GLY A 426 -0.53 24.46 36.11
CA GLY A 426 -1.88 24.08 35.65
C GLY A 426 -2.46 22.81 36.28
N ASP A 427 -3.78 22.66 36.22
CA ASP A 427 -4.52 21.60 36.94
C ASP A 427 -4.79 20.33 36.14
N ARG A 428 -4.84 20.40 34.79
CA ARG A 428 -5.19 19.28 33.90
C ARG A 428 -4.93 19.61 32.43
N LEU A 429 -4.44 18.65 31.65
CA LEU A 429 -4.28 18.72 30.19
C LEU A 429 -5.42 18.03 29.42
N ALA A 430 -6.56 17.77 30.06
CA ALA A 430 -7.61 16.89 29.54
C ALA A 430 -8.09 17.28 28.12
N GLY A 431 -8.30 18.57 27.85
CA GLY A 431 -8.73 19.05 26.53
C GLY A 431 -7.67 18.83 25.44
N SER A 432 -6.41 19.19 25.71
CA SER A 432 -5.32 18.99 24.76
C SER A 432 -4.95 17.51 24.57
N LEU A 433 -5.10 16.69 25.59
CA LEU A 433 -4.83 15.25 25.53
C LEU A 433 -5.88 14.54 24.66
N LYS A 434 -7.16 14.93 24.76
CA LYS A 434 -8.21 14.44 23.86
C LYS A 434 -7.95 14.81 22.40
N ALA A 435 -7.50 16.04 22.15
CA ALA A 435 -7.15 16.48 20.79
C ALA A 435 -5.95 15.71 20.22
N GLU A 436 -4.91 15.46 21.02
CA GLU A 436 -3.76 14.65 20.62
C GLU A 436 -4.15 13.20 20.34
N LEU A 437 -5.04 12.61 21.15
CA LEU A 437 -5.58 11.27 20.90
C LEU A 437 -6.42 11.19 19.64
N ALA A 438 -7.24 12.22 19.36
CA ALA A 438 -8.00 12.28 18.12
C ALA A 438 -7.05 12.34 16.90
N ALA A 439 -6.00 13.17 16.96
CA ALA A 439 -4.98 13.21 15.92
C ALA A 439 -4.28 11.86 15.74
N GLY A 440 -3.92 11.18 16.84
CA GLY A 440 -3.33 9.84 16.80
C GLY A 440 -4.27 8.80 16.17
N ALA A 441 -5.55 8.83 16.51
CA ALA A 441 -6.54 7.94 15.91
C ALA A 441 -6.70 8.19 14.40
N ILE A 442 -6.66 9.45 13.95
CA ILE A 442 -6.68 9.80 12.53
C ILE A 442 -5.40 9.34 11.82
N VAL A 443 -4.23 9.47 12.45
CA VAL A 443 -2.95 8.96 11.90
C VAL A 443 -3.01 7.44 11.69
N LEU A 444 -3.61 6.69 12.63
CA LEU A 444 -3.82 5.25 12.45
C LEU A 444 -4.83 4.95 11.35
N ALA A 445 -5.88 5.76 11.18
CA ALA A 445 -6.84 5.60 10.09
C ALA A 445 -6.16 5.84 8.72
N MET A 446 -5.34 6.88 8.61
CA MET A 446 -4.54 7.12 7.41
C MET A 446 -3.55 5.98 7.14
N ALA A 447 -2.93 5.41 8.19
CA ALA A 447 -2.07 4.24 8.04
C ALA A 447 -2.84 3.03 7.48
N ALA A 448 -4.06 2.78 7.99
CA ALA A 448 -4.93 1.71 7.50
C ALA A 448 -5.49 1.96 6.09
N VAL A 449 -5.57 3.21 5.63
CA VAL A 449 -5.93 3.51 4.23
C VAL A 449 -4.72 3.30 3.32
N LEU A 450 -3.51 3.67 3.76
CA LEU A 450 -2.27 3.50 3.00
C LEU A 450 -1.96 2.03 2.70
N THR A 451 -2.37 1.08 3.55
CA THR A 451 -2.13 -0.36 3.34
C THR A 451 -2.91 -0.95 2.16
N HIS A 452 -3.96 -0.26 1.68
CA HIS A 452 -4.78 -0.70 0.54
C HIS A 452 -4.72 0.28 -0.64
N LEU A 453 -3.89 1.33 -0.56
CA LEU A 453 -3.63 2.23 -1.67
C LEU A 453 -2.42 1.72 -2.44
N SER A 454 -2.47 1.83 -3.77
CA SER A 454 -1.34 1.50 -4.62
C SER A 454 -0.37 2.69 -4.75
N PRO A 455 0.87 2.63 -4.21
CA PRO A 455 1.90 3.65 -4.38
C PRO A 455 2.25 4.09 -5.82
N GLY A 456 1.91 3.28 -6.84
CA GLY A 456 2.45 3.41 -8.19
C GLY A 456 1.54 3.98 -9.27
N GLN A 457 0.23 4.07 -9.08
CA GLN A 457 -0.66 4.55 -10.14
C GLN A 457 -0.60 6.09 -10.23
N PRO A 458 -0.15 6.65 -11.37
CA PRO A 458 -0.29 8.07 -11.64
C PRO A 458 -1.77 8.45 -11.61
N ALA A 459 -2.09 9.67 -11.16
CA ALA A 459 -3.44 10.19 -11.34
C ALA A 459 -3.80 10.24 -12.85
N PRO A 460 -5.09 10.10 -13.22
CA PRO A 460 -5.55 10.27 -14.59
C PRO A 460 -4.92 11.50 -15.25
N VAL A 461 -4.13 11.27 -16.28
CA VAL A 461 -3.47 12.33 -17.03
C VAL A 461 -4.51 12.82 -18.04
N GLY A 462 -4.78 14.13 -18.06
CA GLY A 462 -5.67 14.72 -19.05
C GLY A 462 -5.15 14.52 -20.48
N PRO A 463 -5.88 14.98 -21.51
CA PRO A 463 -5.45 14.83 -22.90
C PRO A 463 -4.04 15.37 -23.11
N PHE A 464 -3.19 14.56 -23.75
CA PHE A 464 -1.83 14.92 -24.10
C PHE A 464 -1.85 15.81 -25.34
N ASN A 465 -1.04 16.87 -25.37
CA ASN A 465 -0.88 17.72 -26.54
C ASN A 465 0.51 18.37 -26.51
N GLU A 466 1.38 17.97 -27.44
CA GLU A 466 2.73 18.52 -27.58
C GLU A 466 3.07 18.77 -29.04
N VAL A 467 3.99 19.72 -29.27
CA VAL A 467 4.48 20.08 -30.60
C VAL A 467 5.99 20.02 -30.59
N GLN A 468 6.56 19.27 -31.53
CA GLN A 468 7.99 19.28 -31.81
C GLN A 468 8.29 19.98 -33.12
N THR A 469 9.49 20.53 -33.22
CA THR A 469 9.99 21.19 -34.42
C THR A 469 11.22 20.43 -34.90
N THR A 470 11.19 19.96 -36.14
CA THR A 470 12.31 19.29 -36.80
C THR A 470 13.37 20.30 -37.25
N ASP A 471 14.56 19.81 -37.60
CA ASP A 471 15.72 20.66 -37.98
C ASP A 471 15.46 21.58 -39.18
N ASP A 472 14.54 21.20 -40.06
CA ASP A 472 14.09 21.96 -41.23
C ASP A 472 13.02 23.02 -40.90
N GLY A 473 12.61 23.14 -39.64
CA GLY A 473 11.59 24.06 -39.14
C GLY A 473 10.16 23.58 -39.31
N THR A 474 9.93 22.34 -39.79
CA THR A 474 8.60 21.72 -39.83
C THR A 474 8.14 21.41 -38.40
N THR A 475 6.88 21.70 -38.09
CA THR A 475 6.27 21.41 -36.78
C THR A 475 5.36 20.20 -36.89
N ILE A 476 5.59 19.22 -36.02
CA ILE A 476 4.78 18.02 -35.85
C ILE A 476 4.11 18.11 -34.48
N SER A 477 2.78 18.08 -34.44
CA SER A 477 2.01 18.06 -33.21
C SER A 477 1.38 16.69 -33.00
N LEU A 478 1.46 16.16 -31.78
CA LEU A 478 0.76 14.95 -31.36
C LEU A 478 -0.23 15.29 -30.26
N GLN A 479 -1.48 14.92 -30.48
CA GLN A 479 -2.54 14.99 -29.48
C GLN A 479 -3.10 13.59 -29.23
N VAL A 480 -3.21 13.20 -27.97
CA VAL A 480 -3.79 11.92 -27.54
C VAL A 480 -4.90 12.21 -26.53
N SER A 481 -6.13 11.77 -26.82
CA SER A 481 -7.30 12.05 -25.97
C SER A 481 -8.15 10.80 -25.78
N PRO A 482 -8.54 10.44 -24.53
CA PRO A 482 -8.32 11.18 -23.28
C PRO A 482 -6.95 10.94 -22.61
N ASN A 483 -6.06 10.14 -23.22
CA ASN A 483 -4.74 9.75 -22.68
C ASN A 483 -4.82 8.82 -21.47
N VAL A 484 -5.65 7.77 -21.60
CA VAL A 484 -5.90 6.76 -20.56
C VAL A 484 -5.70 5.36 -21.13
N THR A 485 -5.58 4.35 -20.27
CA THR A 485 -5.67 2.96 -20.71
C THR A 485 -7.04 2.66 -21.32
N GLY A 486 -7.08 2.16 -22.55
CA GLY A 486 -8.30 1.93 -23.33
C GLY A 486 -8.29 2.71 -24.65
N GLU A 487 -9.49 3.06 -25.13
CA GLU A 487 -9.66 3.80 -26.39
C GLU A 487 -9.09 5.21 -26.30
N ASN A 488 -8.26 5.56 -27.28
CA ASN A 488 -7.72 6.89 -27.47
C ASN A 488 -7.85 7.32 -28.92
N VAL A 489 -8.01 8.62 -29.12
CA VAL A 489 -7.88 9.27 -30.42
C VAL A 489 -6.47 9.85 -30.52
N PHE A 490 -5.70 9.36 -31.48
CA PHE A 490 -4.40 9.90 -31.85
C PHE A 490 -4.59 10.89 -33.01
N GLU A 491 -4.22 12.14 -32.79
CA GLU A 491 -4.27 13.20 -33.79
C GLU A 491 -2.87 13.75 -34.05
N VAL A 492 -2.40 13.62 -35.28
CA VAL A 492 -1.10 14.14 -35.75
C VAL A 492 -1.35 15.33 -36.66
N GLY A 493 -0.81 16.49 -36.29
CA GLY A 493 -0.82 17.69 -37.11
C GLY A 493 0.56 17.97 -37.68
N VAL A 494 0.64 18.37 -38.95
CA VAL A 494 1.93 18.68 -39.59
C VAL A 494 1.83 20.01 -40.32
N LYS A 495 2.75 20.93 -40.02
CA LYS A 495 2.86 22.23 -40.69
C LYS A 495 4.31 22.54 -41.02
N ARG A 496 4.58 23.07 -42.21
CA ARG A 496 5.93 23.54 -42.59
C ARG A 496 6.32 24.79 -41.81
N ALA A 497 7.60 25.17 -41.89
CA ALA A 497 8.15 26.39 -41.31
C ALA A 497 7.41 27.69 -41.70
N ASP A 498 6.77 27.71 -42.88
CA ASP A 498 5.96 28.84 -43.37
C ASP A 498 4.49 28.80 -42.92
N GLY A 499 4.11 27.79 -42.12
CA GLY A 499 2.76 27.57 -41.64
C GLY A 499 1.82 26.88 -42.64
N SER A 500 2.31 26.52 -43.83
CA SER A 500 1.53 25.76 -44.82
C SER A 500 1.30 24.31 -44.39
N ILE A 501 0.17 23.75 -44.82
CA ILE A 501 -0.17 22.35 -44.58
C ILE A 501 0.70 21.46 -45.48
N VAL A 502 1.19 20.35 -44.93
CA VAL A 502 1.91 19.33 -45.70
C VAL A 502 0.88 18.42 -46.37
N ASN A 503 0.66 18.60 -47.68
CA ASN A 503 -0.35 17.89 -48.46
C ASN A 503 0.22 16.69 -49.25
N ASP A 504 1.52 16.48 -49.16
CA ASP A 504 2.29 15.48 -49.90
C ASP A 504 2.67 14.27 -49.05
N LEU A 505 2.04 14.09 -47.89
CA LEU A 505 2.19 12.88 -47.07
C LEU A 505 1.44 11.70 -47.71
N GLU A 506 2.15 10.58 -47.83
CA GLU A 506 1.59 9.32 -48.32
C GLU A 506 1.26 8.36 -47.17
N GLN A 507 2.00 8.42 -46.05
CA GLN A 507 1.77 7.59 -44.87
C GLN A 507 2.18 8.31 -43.58
N VAL A 508 1.42 8.09 -42.52
CA VAL A 508 1.79 8.46 -41.14
C VAL A 508 1.81 7.18 -40.32
N THR A 509 2.93 6.90 -39.67
CA THR A 509 3.11 5.75 -38.79
C THR A 509 3.46 6.24 -37.39
N LEU A 510 2.75 5.75 -36.38
CA LEU A 510 3.08 5.95 -34.98
C LEU A 510 3.68 4.66 -34.45
N SER A 511 4.93 4.67 -33.99
CA SER A 511 5.55 3.54 -33.30
C SER A 511 5.56 3.83 -31.80
N LEU A 512 4.74 3.11 -31.04
CA LEU A 512 4.60 3.21 -29.61
C LEU A 512 5.50 2.17 -28.94
N THR A 513 6.32 2.61 -27.99
CA THR A 513 7.20 1.75 -27.18
C THR A 513 6.99 2.07 -25.71
N HIS A 514 6.68 1.05 -24.91
CA HIS A 514 6.59 1.22 -23.46
C HIS A 514 7.99 1.39 -22.85
N LEU A 515 8.20 2.44 -22.06
CA LEU A 515 9.53 2.79 -21.52
C LEU A 515 9.87 2.02 -20.23
N ASP A 516 8.86 1.55 -19.49
CA ASP A 516 9.07 0.82 -18.24
C ASP A 516 8.94 -0.70 -18.35
N MET A 517 8.46 -1.24 -19.49
CA MET A 517 8.08 -2.66 -19.68
C MET A 517 8.45 -3.10 -21.11
N ASP A 518 8.93 -4.33 -21.30
CA ASP A 518 9.26 -4.86 -22.63
C ASP A 518 8.01 -5.49 -23.28
N MET A 519 7.24 -4.64 -23.95
CA MET A 519 5.97 -4.99 -24.60
C MET A 519 6.08 -5.09 -26.13
N GLY A 520 7.28 -4.95 -26.69
CA GLY A 520 7.48 -4.81 -28.13
C GLY A 520 7.19 -3.39 -28.65
N ILE A 521 7.22 -3.25 -29.97
CA ILE A 521 6.89 -2.00 -30.67
C ILE A 521 5.51 -2.19 -31.30
N TYR A 522 4.62 -1.26 -30.99
CA TYR A 522 3.28 -1.23 -31.55
C TYR A 522 3.18 -0.14 -32.61
N GLU A 523 2.67 -0.48 -33.80
CA GLU A 523 2.57 0.47 -34.92
C GLU A 523 1.12 0.80 -35.28
N ILE A 524 0.76 2.07 -35.22
CA ILE A 524 -0.50 2.60 -35.76
C ILE A 524 -0.20 3.22 -37.12
N THR A 525 -0.77 2.67 -38.18
CA THR A 525 -0.68 3.26 -39.53
C THR A 525 -1.93 4.07 -39.82
N ILE A 526 -1.75 5.38 -40.03
CA ILE A 526 -2.84 6.28 -40.43
C ILE A 526 -2.80 6.45 -41.96
N PRO A 527 -3.86 6.05 -42.68
CA PRO A 527 -3.92 6.21 -44.11
C PRO A 527 -3.98 7.69 -44.50
N LYS A 528 -3.54 7.98 -45.72
CA LYS A 528 -3.50 9.32 -46.29
C LYS A 528 -4.84 10.06 -46.17
N ASN A 529 -4.77 11.35 -45.84
CA ASN A 529 -5.85 12.31 -46.04
C ASN A 529 -5.34 13.67 -46.57
N ASP A 530 -6.27 14.50 -47.04
CA ASP A 530 -5.97 15.81 -47.68
C ASP A 530 -6.25 17.03 -46.78
N THR A 531 -6.37 16.83 -45.46
CA THR A 531 -6.81 17.84 -44.48
C THR A 531 -5.68 18.43 -43.63
N GLY A 532 -4.49 17.81 -43.62
CA GLY A 532 -3.34 18.24 -42.81
C GLY A 532 -3.35 17.79 -41.35
N VAL A 533 -4.38 17.06 -40.95
CA VAL A 533 -4.57 16.50 -39.63
C VAL A 533 -4.93 15.04 -39.80
N TYR A 534 -4.09 14.15 -39.27
CA TYR A 534 -4.22 12.70 -39.40
C TYR A 534 -4.76 12.13 -38.10
N LYS A 535 -5.84 11.35 -38.18
CA LYS A 535 -6.50 10.78 -37.01
C LYS A 535 -6.59 9.26 -37.11
N ALA A 536 -6.29 8.59 -36.01
CA ALA A 536 -6.61 7.19 -35.81
C ALA A 536 -7.23 7.00 -34.42
N GLU A 537 -8.22 6.12 -34.36
CA GLU A 537 -8.77 5.62 -33.11
C GLU A 537 -8.06 4.31 -32.82
N ASP A 538 -7.39 4.22 -31.68
CA ASP A 538 -6.72 3.00 -31.28
C ASP A 538 -6.57 2.88 -29.77
N TYR A 539 -6.08 1.73 -29.31
CA TYR A 539 -6.01 1.40 -27.90
C TYR A 539 -4.60 1.62 -27.32
N ILE A 540 -4.55 2.15 -26.10
CA ILE A 540 -3.37 2.03 -25.23
C ILE A 540 -3.73 0.97 -24.20
N SER A 541 -3.12 -0.22 -24.25
CA SER A 541 -3.62 -1.33 -23.42
C SER A 541 -3.14 -1.30 -21.96
N MET A 542 -2.11 -0.50 -21.65
CA MET A 542 -1.53 -0.43 -20.31
C MET A 542 -1.19 1.00 -19.85
N PRO A 543 -1.32 1.28 -18.54
CA PRO A 543 -0.86 2.53 -17.95
C PRO A 543 0.68 2.52 -17.85
N GLY A 544 1.31 3.68 -18.00
CA GLY A 544 2.75 3.84 -17.85
C GLY A 544 3.31 4.90 -18.79
N ARG A 545 4.64 4.90 -18.94
CA ARG A 545 5.34 5.85 -19.80
C ARG A 545 5.56 5.25 -21.18
N TRP A 546 5.21 5.99 -22.21
CA TRP A 546 5.31 5.57 -23.60
C TRP A 546 6.14 6.56 -24.40
N ASN A 547 7.05 6.07 -25.24
CA ASN A 547 7.62 6.86 -26.35
C ASN A 547 6.78 6.58 -27.60
N ILE A 548 6.27 7.64 -28.21
CA ILE A 548 5.55 7.61 -29.48
C ILE A 548 6.44 8.27 -30.53
N LYS A 549 7.03 7.45 -31.38
CA LYS A 549 7.74 7.92 -32.57
C LYS A 549 6.74 8.14 -33.71
N VAL A 550 6.57 9.38 -34.12
CA VAL A 550 5.82 9.77 -35.31
C VAL A 550 6.76 9.73 -36.51
N HIS A 551 6.50 8.83 -37.45
CA HIS A 551 7.20 8.73 -38.72
C HIS A 551 6.27 9.16 -39.86
N LEU A 552 6.67 10.18 -40.61
CA LEU A 552 5.91 10.74 -41.71
C LEU A 552 6.66 10.48 -43.02
N LEU A 553 6.00 9.86 -44.00
CA LEU A 553 6.57 9.59 -45.32
C LEU A 553 5.94 10.49 -46.37
N THR A 554 6.75 11.33 -47.02
CA THR A 554 6.29 12.18 -48.13
C THR A 554 6.31 11.42 -49.46
N ARG A 555 5.64 11.98 -50.47
CA ARG A 555 5.67 11.48 -51.85
C ARG A 555 7.07 11.49 -52.46
N SER A 556 7.94 12.41 -52.05
CA SER A 556 9.35 12.44 -52.47
C SER A 556 10.22 11.40 -51.78
N LEU A 557 9.63 10.60 -50.88
CA LEU A 557 10.30 9.61 -50.02
C LEU A 557 11.21 10.27 -48.97
N ASP A 558 10.93 11.53 -48.61
CA ASP A 558 11.55 12.17 -47.47
C ASP A 558 10.83 11.72 -46.18
N ALA A 559 11.62 11.47 -45.14
CA ALA A 559 11.10 11.09 -43.82
C ALA A 559 11.17 12.30 -42.87
N LEU A 560 10.08 12.55 -42.16
CA LEU A 560 10.05 13.51 -41.05
C LEU A 560 9.68 12.74 -39.78
N ASP A 561 10.59 12.77 -38.79
CA ASP A 561 10.46 12.03 -37.54
C ASP A 561 10.33 13.00 -36.36
N ALA A 562 9.47 12.65 -35.40
CA ALA A 562 9.42 13.28 -34.08
C ALA A 562 9.14 12.21 -33.02
N GLU A 563 9.66 12.38 -31.80
CA GLU A 563 9.46 11.45 -30.69
C GLU A 563 8.78 12.16 -29.53
N PHE A 564 7.70 11.61 -28.99
CA PHE A 564 6.94 12.20 -27.90
C PHE A 564 6.92 11.24 -26.71
N GLU A 565 7.20 11.74 -25.50
CA GLU A 565 7.02 10.96 -24.27
C GLU A 565 5.66 11.29 -23.64
N ILE A 566 4.81 10.29 -23.48
CA ILE A 566 3.51 10.43 -22.82
C ILE A 566 3.43 9.55 -21.57
N ASP A 567 2.71 10.05 -20.56
CA ASP A 567 2.30 9.25 -19.41
C ASP A 567 0.81 8.89 -19.60
N THR A 568 0.48 7.61 -19.50
CA THR A 568 -0.91 7.12 -19.52
C THR A 568 -1.28 6.57 -18.15
N ALA A 569 -2.48 6.88 -17.70
CA ALA A 569 -2.98 6.40 -16.41
C ALA A 569 -4.12 5.41 -16.62
N SER A 570 -4.37 4.57 -15.61
CA SER A 570 -5.60 3.79 -15.58
C SER A 570 -6.80 4.75 -15.52
N PRO A 571 -7.90 4.44 -16.25
CA PRO A 571 -9.08 5.31 -16.32
C PRO A 571 -9.70 5.62 -14.95
#